data_AF-A0A4Q4W8V4-F1
#
_entry.id   AF-A0A4Q4W8V4-F1
#
_cell.length_a   1.000
_cell.length_b   1.000
_cell.length_c   1.000
_cell.angle_alpha   90.00
_cell.angle_beta   90.00
_cell.angle_gamma   90.00
#
_symmetry.space_group_name_H-M   'P 1'
#
loop_
_entity.id
_entity.type
_entity.pdbx_description
1 polymer ?
#
loop_
_entity_poly.entity_id
_entity_poly.type
_entity_poly.pdbx_seq_one_letter_code
_entity_poly.pdbx_strand_id
1 'polypeptide(L)'
;MLFSVAITALLVPFAAAKGGVKVFKGKDGRKTCTVTAFGEQQNDVPSIVKAFEECREDATVVFPQEQTYWIAEKLHVTLKNVNIDWQGLWLFSPDTDYWRNNSYYIAFQNHRAGFIISGENIHIDGHSKGGINGNGDVWYDEDKGTSTEGRPMPFVLWNITDSTINNFYIQQSQFWSLNIMNGTNLAFENITCSAFSNNAPDGANWVQNADGFNTMGARNVTLKNFIYRGGDDCIAIKPRSFDIHIDNITCEGGNGVAIGSLGQYLEDNTVEDVTISNAKMIRYGWDMRWSVYIKTWMGHLVPQDSYESEGQPRGGGWGNVRNLTFSNFVLDKVSRGPYITQDNGDNGTFAGTSKMEISSITFRNFTGNLLNSGYRLVTKNHPCDHNHLTGRAFNTLATATMEELEKIRWELYEAQQRAAAAERRADQAEQRAIASQPQMLLKFLRGCHSVHLLIYVITNPSSTTQGETTNPIGQIYLCRIVPWRLFGPEQMATWDELLSPSGHLESKHVFALSNNLDFIKSRTCLISSEEDLCQFIYNTIETAVEEIFAQVNKDGACVIFESHANTGPQQDDDEQSPATPPYKKH
;
A
#
# COMPACT_ATOMS: atom_id res chain seq x y z
N MET A 1 28.13 -3.23 -47.71
CA MET A 1 27.40 -2.60 -46.58
C MET A 1 26.56 -3.66 -45.90
N LEU A 2 26.34 -3.51 -44.59
CA LEU A 2 25.56 -4.34 -43.66
C LEU A 2 26.34 -5.47 -42.98
N PHE A 3 27.10 -5.05 -41.97
CA PHE A 3 27.31 -5.83 -40.74
C PHE A 3 25.95 -6.06 -40.07
N SER A 4 25.69 -7.28 -39.59
CA SER A 4 24.70 -7.51 -38.54
C SER A 4 25.33 -8.40 -37.48
N VAL A 5 25.60 -7.81 -36.33
CA VAL A 5 26.10 -8.44 -35.12
C VAL A 5 24.89 -8.98 -34.37
N ALA A 6 24.76 -10.31 -34.28
CA ALA A 6 23.76 -10.94 -33.43
C ALA A 6 24.26 -10.86 -31.97
N ILE A 7 23.57 -10.06 -31.16
CA ILE A 7 23.72 -10.00 -29.71
C ILE A 7 23.07 -11.27 -29.13
N THR A 8 23.89 -12.14 -28.53
CA THR A 8 23.44 -13.21 -27.65
C THR A 8 22.89 -12.61 -26.36
N ALA A 9 21.58 -12.40 -26.31
CA ALA A 9 20.88 -12.17 -25.05
C ALA A 9 20.83 -13.48 -24.26
N LEU A 10 21.66 -13.57 -23.22
CA LEU A 10 21.52 -14.56 -22.15
C LEU A 10 20.17 -14.32 -21.47
N LEU A 11 19.17 -15.12 -21.83
CA LEU A 11 17.95 -15.32 -21.05
C LEU A 11 18.33 -16.02 -19.75
N VAL A 12 18.67 -15.23 -18.73
CA VAL A 12 18.61 -15.70 -17.35
C VAL A 12 17.13 -15.92 -17.03
N PRO A 13 16.68 -17.13 -16.65
CA PRO A 13 15.31 -17.32 -16.24
C PRO A 13 15.08 -16.46 -14.99
N PHE A 14 14.14 -15.52 -15.09
CA PHE A 14 13.56 -14.83 -13.95
C PHE A 14 12.97 -15.91 -13.02
N ALA A 15 13.73 -16.29 -12.00
CA ALA A 15 13.17 -16.95 -10.85
C ALA A 15 12.17 -15.96 -10.25
N ALA A 16 10.87 -16.30 -10.31
CA ALA A 16 9.83 -15.57 -9.61
C ALA A 16 10.27 -15.43 -8.15
N ALA A 17 10.57 -14.20 -7.73
CA ALA A 17 10.94 -13.95 -6.35
C ALA A 17 9.71 -14.26 -5.50
N LYS A 18 9.73 -15.38 -4.77
CA LYS A 18 8.85 -15.57 -3.62
C LYS A 18 9.14 -14.39 -2.69
N GLY A 19 8.15 -13.51 -2.47
CA GLY A 19 8.28 -12.37 -1.55
C GLY A 19 8.78 -12.79 -0.17
N GLY A 20 9.25 -11.83 0.62
CA GLY A 20 9.82 -12.10 1.94
C GLY A 20 10.96 -11.17 2.33
N VAL A 21 11.64 -11.53 3.42
CA VAL A 21 12.72 -10.73 4.01
C VAL A 21 14.06 -11.41 3.82
N LYS A 22 15.03 -10.68 3.28
CA LYS A 22 16.43 -11.09 3.25
C LYS A 22 17.22 -10.23 4.24
N VAL A 23 17.89 -10.88 5.19
CA VAL A 23 18.72 -10.20 6.19
C VAL A 23 20.19 -10.41 5.84
N PHE A 24 20.92 -9.31 5.67
CA PHE A 24 22.36 -9.29 5.46
C PHE A 24 23.04 -8.61 6.64
N LYS A 25 24.21 -9.12 7.06
CA LYS A 25 25.03 -8.50 8.11
C LYS A 25 26.29 -7.92 7.48
N GLY A 26 26.43 -6.60 7.54
CA GLY A 26 27.60 -5.88 7.07
C GLY A 26 28.86 -6.22 7.87
N LYS A 27 30.03 -5.93 7.28
CA LYS A 27 31.33 -6.11 7.94
C LYS A 27 31.52 -5.19 9.15
N ASP A 28 30.80 -4.07 9.18
CA ASP A 28 30.68 -3.11 10.28
C ASP A 28 29.73 -3.58 11.39
N GLY A 29 29.06 -4.74 11.21
CA GLY A 29 28.09 -5.28 12.14
C GLY A 29 26.66 -4.76 11.93
N ARG A 30 26.45 -3.75 11.07
CA ARG A 30 25.12 -3.18 10.78
C ARG A 30 24.30 -4.20 9.99
N LYS A 31 23.05 -4.43 10.39
CA LYS A 31 22.14 -5.31 9.64
C LYS A 31 21.46 -4.53 8.52
N THR A 32 21.21 -5.20 7.40
CA THR A 32 20.36 -4.72 6.31
C THR A 32 19.25 -5.73 6.06
N CYS A 33 17.99 -5.33 6.25
CA CYS A 33 16.82 -6.14 5.95
C CYS A 33 16.17 -5.63 4.67
N THR A 34 16.26 -6.39 3.59
CA THR A 34 15.59 -6.08 2.33
C THR A 34 14.28 -6.86 2.23
N VAL A 35 13.18 -6.16 2.04
CA VAL A 35 11.84 -6.74 1.90
C VAL A 35 11.48 -6.80 0.43
N THR A 36 11.07 -7.95 -0.08
CA THR A 36 10.54 -8.12 -1.44
C THR A 36 9.05 -8.38 -1.34
N ALA A 37 8.24 -7.63 -2.10
CA ALA A 37 6.79 -7.80 -2.09
C ALA A 37 6.42 -9.18 -2.64
N PHE A 38 5.34 -9.77 -2.12
CA PHE A 38 4.81 -11.02 -2.63
C PHE A 38 4.14 -10.87 -4.01
N GLY A 39 3.61 -9.69 -4.30
CA GLY A 39 2.81 -9.44 -5.50
C GLY A 39 1.38 -9.98 -5.36
N GLU A 40 0.59 -9.83 -6.42
CA GLU A 40 -0.77 -10.40 -6.52
C GLU A 40 -1.72 -10.04 -5.36
N GLN A 41 -1.53 -8.86 -4.75
CA GLN A 41 -2.30 -8.38 -3.57
C GLN A 41 -2.22 -9.32 -2.35
N GLN A 42 -1.18 -10.15 -2.26
CA GLN A 42 -0.91 -10.91 -1.05
C GLN A 42 -0.40 -9.96 0.05
N ASN A 43 -0.95 -10.08 1.27
CA ASN A 43 -0.61 -9.20 2.39
C ASN A 43 0.89 -9.26 2.72
N ASP A 44 1.59 -8.14 2.56
CA ASP A 44 3.03 -8.00 2.79
C ASP A 44 3.39 -7.63 4.23
N VAL A 45 2.41 -7.22 5.04
CA VAL A 45 2.63 -6.75 6.41
C VAL A 45 3.40 -7.75 7.30
N PRO A 46 3.14 -9.08 7.26
CA PRO A 46 3.93 -10.03 8.05
C PRO A 46 5.43 -10.01 7.71
N SER A 47 5.78 -9.84 6.43
CA SER A 47 7.18 -9.70 5.99
C SER A 47 7.76 -8.36 6.41
N ILE A 48 6.98 -7.28 6.31
CA ILE A 48 7.40 -5.95 6.76
C ILE A 48 7.68 -5.95 8.27
N VAL A 49 6.78 -6.48 9.08
CA VAL A 49 6.94 -6.60 10.54
C VAL A 49 8.17 -7.42 10.87
N LYS A 50 8.35 -8.59 10.24
CA LYS A 50 9.55 -9.41 10.43
C LYS A 50 10.84 -8.66 10.11
N ALA A 51 10.87 -7.85 9.05
CA ALA A 51 12.03 -7.04 8.71
C ALA A 51 12.33 -5.99 9.78
N PHE A 52 11.29 -5.31 10.28
CA PHE A 52 11.44 -4.35 11.37
C PHE A 52 11.81 -5.00 12.69
N GLU A 53 11.38 -6.22 12.99
CA GLU A 53 11.81 -6.97 14.18
C GLU A 53 13.30 -7.34 14.12
N GLU A 54 13.76 -7.83 12.96
CA GLU A 54 15.15 -8.24 12.74
C GLU A 54 16.12 -7.06 12.66
N CYS A 55 15.66 -5.93 12.12
CA CYS A 55 16.39 -4.69 11.91
C CYS A 55 15.82 -3.52 12.73
N ARG A 56 15.37 -3.80 13.96
CA ARG A 56 14.78 -2.79 14.86
C ARG A 56 15.79 -1.78 15.42
N GLU A 57 17.06 -2.15 15.49
CA GLU A 57 18.11 -1.34 16.11
C GLU A 57 19.40 -1.39 15.30
N ASP A 58 20.07 -0.23 15.15
CA ASP A 58 21.36 -0.08 14.48
C ASP A 58 21.39 -0.77 13.10
N ALA A 59 20.39 -0.48 12.26
CA ALA A 59 20.14 -1.25 11.04
C ALA A 59 19.61 -0.41 9.88
N THR A 60 19.57 -1.04 8.70
CA THR A 60 18.96 -0.49 7.50
C THR A 60 17.82 -1.40 7.06
N VAL A 61 16.64 -0.86 6.80
CA VAL A 61 15.52 -1.57 6.17
C VAL A 61 15.37 -1.02 4.75
N VAL A 62 15.27 -1.90 3.76
CA VAL A 62 15.18 -1.54 2.35
C VAL A 62 13.90 -2.08 1.75
N PHE A 63 13.10 -1.18 1.18
CA PHE A 63 11.97 -1.49 0.30
C PHE A 63 12.38 -1.13 -1.13
N PRO A 64 12.87 -2.08 -1.95
CA PRO A 64 13.41 -1.78 -3.27
C PRO A 64 12.42 -1.08 -4.20
N GLN A 65 12.96 -0.31 -5.14
CA GLN A 65 12.19 0.33 -6.20
C GLN A 65 11.40 -0.72 -7.00
N GLU A 66 10.29 -0.28 -7.61
CA GLU A 66 9.44 -1.10 -8.50
C GLU A 66 8.72 -2.26 -7.79
N GLN A 67 8.74 -2.27 -6.46
CA GLN A 67 7.91 -3.13 -5.63
C GLN A 67 6.64 -2.39 -5.20
N THR A 68 5.51 -3.10 -5.22
CA THR A 68 4.26 -2.63 -4.59
C THR A 68 3.91 -3.60 -3.47
N TYR A 69 3.96 -3.11 -2.23
CA TYR A 69 3.63 -3.87 -1.03
C TYR A 69 2.15 -3.69 -0.72
N TRP A 70 1.41 -4.79 -0.61
CA TRP A 70 0.00 -4.75 -0.28
C TRP A 70 -0.20 -4.74 1.23
N ILE A 71 -0.68 -3.62 1.76
CA ILE A 71 -0.90 -3.39 3.19
C ILE A 71 -2.36 -3.73 3.50
N ALA A 72 -2.61 -4.94 3.98
CA ALA A 72 -3.96 -5.43 4.28
C ALA A 72 -4.25 -5.60 5.79
N GLU A 73 -3.32 -5.21 6.64
CA GLU A 73 -3.54 -5.17 8.09
C GLU A 73 -2.81 -4.00 8.75
N LYS A 74 -3.31 -3.56 9.90
CA LYS A 74 -2.67 -2.48 10.66
C LYS A 74 -1.30 -2.91 11.18
N LEU A 75 -0.35 -1.99 11.24
CA LEU A 75 0.97 -2.27 11.80
C LEU A 75 1.53 -1.12 12.64
N HIS A 76 2.25 -1.49 13.70
CA HIS A 76 2.95 -0.56 14.59
C HIS A 76 4.35 -1.11 14.87
N VAL A 77 5.36 -0.30 14.64
CA VAL A 77 6.77 -0.65 14.89
C VAL A 77 7.45 0.38 15.77
N THR A 78 8.41 -0.07 16.58
CA THR A 78 9.28 0.79 17.39
C THR A 78 10.73 0.53 17.03
N LEU A 79 11.43 1.57 16.58
CA LEU A 79 12.77 1.48 15.99
C LEU A 79 13.77 2.37 16.71
N LYS A 80 15.06 2.05 16.58
CA LYS A 80 16.15 2.83 17.17
C LYS A 80 17.36 2.89 16.25
N ASN A 81 17.81 4.09 15.86
CA ASN A 81 18.97 4.24 14.96
C ASN A 81 18.81 3.45 13.64
N VAL A 82 17.64 3.54 13.00
CA VAL A 82 17.31 2.79 11.78
C VAL A 82 17.23 3.71 10.57
N ASN A 83 17.90 3.30 9.49
CA ASN A 83 17.75 3.91 8.17
C ASN A 83 16.70 3.12 7.39
N ILE A 84 15.66 3.76 6.88
CA ILE A 84 14.64 3.17 6.03
C ILE A 84 14.83 3.72 4.62
N ASP A 85 15.44 2.92 3.76
CA ASP A 85 15.56 3.16 2.33
C ASP A 85 14.26 2.69 1.66
N TRP A 86 13.35 3.63 1.43
CA TRP A 86 11.96 3.34 1.08
C TRP A 86 11.66 3.71 -0.37
N GLN A 87 12.15 2.92 -1.33
CA GLN A 87 11.96 3.18 -2.77
C GLN A 87 10.68 2.57 -3.35
N GLY A 88 10.10 1.57 -2.69
CA GLY A 88 8.86 0.91 -3.12
C GLY A 88 7.58 1.62 -2.68
N LEU A 89 6.46 1.25 -3.31
CA LEU A 89 5.13 1.76 -2.97
C LEU A 89 4.46 0.87 -1.93
N TRP A 90 3.96 1.44 -0.84
CA TRP A 90 3.02 0.75 0.03
C TRP A 90 1.59 1.10 -0.38
N LEU A 91 0.81 0.10 -0.79
CA LEU A 91 -0.56 0.26 -1.25
C LEU A 91 -1.51 -0.37 -0.22
N PHE A 92 -2.31 0.47 0.43
CA PHE A 92 -3.32 0.02 1.38
C PHE A 92 -4.49 -0.68 0.69
N SER A 93 -4.99 -1.75 1.31
CA SER A 93 -6.19 -2.42 0.83
C SER A 93 -7.41 -1.46 0.86
N PRO A 94 -8.30 -1.52 -0.14
CA PRO A 94 -9.53 -0.71 -0.18
C PRO A 94 -10.63 -1.22 0.75
N ASP A 95 -10.34 -2.18 1.64
CA ASP A 95 -11.33 -2.85 2.47
C ASP A 95 -11.78 -1.95 3.62
N THR A 96 -12.80 -1.12 3.37
CA THR A 96 -13.29 -0.14 4.33
C THR A 96 -13.85 -0.82 5.59
N ASP A 97 -14.51 -1.96 5.45
CA ASP A 97 -15.03 -2.76 6.56
C ASP A 97 -13.90 -3.28 7.46
N TYR A 98 -12.82 -3.82 6.87
CA TYR A 98 -11.65 -4.24 7.65
C TYR A 98 -11.09 -3.07 8.45
N TRP A 99 -10.80 -1.93 7.81
CA TRP A 99 -10.11 -0.82 8.45
C TRP A 99 -10.93 -0.11 9.54
N ARG A 100 -12.26 -0.01 9.37
CA ARG A 100 -13.17 0.49 10.41
C ARG A 100 -13.09 -0.37 11.68
N ASN A 101 -12.94 -1.68 11.52
CA ASN A 101 -12.90 -2.64 12.63
C ASN A 101 -11.47 -2.95 13.14
N ASN A 102 -10.44 -2.72 12.32
CA ASN A 102 -9.07 -3.16 12.56
C ASN A 102 -8.07 -2.03 12.33
N SER A 103 -8.20 -0.98 13.13
CA SER A 103 -7.25 0.14 13.19
C SER A 103 -6.82 0.42 14.64
N TYR A 104 -5.84 1.30 14.82
CA TYR A 104 -5.45 1.79 16.14
C TYR A 104 -6.32 3.00 16.49
N TYR A 105 -6.96 2.96 17.66
CA TYR A 105 -7.79 4.06 18.14
C TYR A 105 -6.93 5.23 18.61
N ILE A 106 -7.32 6.44 18.19
CA ILE A 106 -6.74 7.71 18.59
C ILE A 106 -7.83 8.51 19.30
N ALA A 107 -7.66 8.71 20.61
CA ALA A 107 -8.67 9.38 21.44
C ALA A 107 -8.97 10.82 20.99
N PHE A 108 -7.97 11.52 20.45
CA PHE A 108 -8.18 12.84 19.89
C PHE A 108 -9.04 12.74 18.63
N GLN A 109 -10.21 13.36 18.70
CA GLN A 109 -11.20 13.44 17.64
C GLN A 109 -11.73 12.08 17.13
N ASN A 110 -11.67 11.03 17.96
CA ASN A 110 -12.15 9.69 17.58
C ASN A 110 -11.51 9.18 16.27
N HIS A 111 -10.22 9.46 16.08
CA HIS A 111 -9.53 9.09 14.85
C HIS A 111 -9.00 7.66 14.90
N ARG A 112 -8.60 7.17 13.73
CA ARG A 112 -8.00 5.85 13.54
C ARG A 112 -6.65 5.95 12.86
N ALA A 113 -5.75 5.03 13.14
CA ALA A 113 -4.46 4.90 12.46
C ALA A 113 -4.29 3.49 11.90
N GLY A 114 -3.80 3.40 10.66
CA GLY A 114 -3.47 2.12 10.01
C GLY A 114 -2.01 1.72 10.19
N PHE A 115 -1.11 2.70 10.17
CA PHE A 115 0.33 2.49 10.31
C PHE A 115 0.97 3.50 11.25
N ILE A 116 1.72 3.00 12.24
CA ILE A 116 2.42 3.80 13.24
C ILE A 116 3.92 3.44 13.26
N ILE A 117 4.79 4.45 13.21
CA ILE A 117 6.21 4.33 13.58
C ILE A 117 6.46 5.09 14.89
N SER A 118 7.17 4.44 15.82
CA SER A 118 7.66 5.01 17.07
C SER A 118 9.17 4.83 17.20
N GLY A 119 9.80 5.60 18.09
CA GLY A 119 11.19 5.38 18.50
C GLY A 119 12.10 6.58 18.28
N GLU A 120 13.41 6.34 18.12
CA GLU A 120 14.42 7.41 18.12
C GLU A 120 15.44 7.22 17.00
N ASN A 121 15.93 8.34 16.46
CA ASN A 121 16.99 8.35 15.45
C ASN A 121 16.64 7.50 14.21
N ILE A 122 15.48 7.78 13.61
CA ILE A 122 14.96 7.08 12.43
C ILE A 122 15.11 7.99 11.21
N HIS A 123 15.73 7.50 10.15
CA HIS A 123 15.93 8.25 8.90
C HIS A 123 15.23 7.56 7.75
N ILE A 124 14.22 8.19 7.16
CA ILE A 124 13.46 7.67 6.01
C ILE A 124 13.83 8.48 4.77
N ASP A 125 14.19 7.81 3.69
CA ASP A 125 14.36 8.42 2.36
C ASP A 125 13.52 7.68 1.32
N GLY A 126 12.57 8.40 0.72
CA GLY A 126 11.70 7.86 -0.34
C GLY A 126 12.31 7.92 -1.74
N HIS A 127 13.48 8.56 -1.91
CA HIS A 127 14.13 8.77 -3.20
C HIS A 127 13.24 9.42 -4.27
N SER A 128 12.21 10.17 -3.87
CA SER A 128 11.16 10.74 -4.74
C SER A 128 10.40 9.70 -5.56
N LYS A 129 10.41 8.42 -5.16
CA LYS A 129 9.81 7.29 -5.88
C LYS A 129 9.01 6.35 -5.00
N GLY A 130 9.39 6.19 -3.75
CA GLY A 130 8.65 5.42 -2.76
C GLY A 130 7.83 6.31 -1.84
N GLY A 131 6.82 5.68 -1.27
CA GLY A 131 5.74 6.38 -0.61
C GLY A 131 4.59 5.45 -0.27
N ILE A 132 3.49 6.06 0.14
CA ILE A 132 2.26 5.38 0.51
C ILE A 132 1.15 5.80 -0.44
N ASN A 133 0.33 4.84 -0.86
CA ASN A 133 -0.99 5.08 -1.43
C ASN A 133 -2.04 4.49 -0.48
N GLY A 134 -2.83 5.37 0.13
CA GLY A 134 -3.89 5.00 1.08
C GLY A 134 -5.15 4.43 0.42
N ASN A 135 -5.27 4.49 -0.91
CA ASN A 135 -6.46 4.06 -1.63
C ASN A 135 -7.75 4.82 -1.21
N GLY A 136 -7.60 6.11 -0.89
CA GLY A 136 -8.61 7.00 -0.33
C GLY A 136 -9.86 7.25 -1.17
N ASP A 137 -9.81 7.07 -2.49
CA ASP A 137 -10.94 7.34 -3.40
C ASP A 137 -12.20 6.56 -3.01
N VAL A 138 -12.04 5.30 -2.59
CA VAL A 138 -13.18 4.46 -2.13
C VAL A 138 -13.88 5.06 -0.92
N TRP A 139 -13.13 5.74 -0.04
CA TRP A 139 -13.66 6.39 1.16
C TRP A 139 -14.37 7.69 0.82
N TYR A 140 -13.83 8.48 -0.11
CA TYR A 140 -14.47 9.73 -0.53
C TYR A 140 -15.80 9.46 -1.24
N ASP A 141 -15.87 8.38 -2.02
CA ASP A 141 -17.09 7.94 -2.69
C ASP A 141 -18.14 7.40 -1.72
N GLU A 142 -17.70 6.70 -0.68
CA GLU A 142 -18.57 6.22 0.40
C GLU A 142 -19.13 7.40 1.21
N ASP A 143 -18.27 8.34 1.62
CA ASP A 143 -18.61 9.44 2.53
C ASP A 143 -19.28 10.64 1.82
N LYS A 144 -19.02 10.86 0.53
CA LYS A 144 -19.57 11.95 -0.29
C LYS A 144 -19.47 13.34 0.36
N GLY A 145 -18.36 13.59 1.04
CA GLY A 145 -18.07 14.83 1.73
C GLY A 145 -18.73 15.00 3.10
N THR A 146 -19.29 13.95 3.70
CA THR A 146 -19.86 14.00 5.06
C THR A 146 -18.88 13.57 6.15
N SER A 147 -17.83 12.84 5.78
CA SER A 147 -16.83 12.25 6.68
C SER A 147 -17.41 11.30 7.73
N THR A 148 -17.05 10.02 7.65
CA THR A 148 -17.49 9.02 8.62
C THR A 148 -16.35 8.50 9.48
N GLU A 149 -16.71 7.95 10.65
CA GLU A 149 -15.77 7.35 11.59
C GLU A 149 -15.06 6.13 10.98
N GLY A 150 -13.80 5.93 11.32
CA GLY A 150 -13.13 4.65 11.05
C GLY A 150 -12.11 4.69 9.92
N ARG A 151 -12.00 5.82 9.21
CA ARG A 151 -10.97 6.06 8.19
C ARG A 151 -9.58 6.09 8.84
N PRO A 152 -8.67 5.16 8.52
CA PRO A 152 -7.35 5.12 9.14
C PRO A 152 -6.42 6.16 8.52
N MET A 153 -5.68 6.89 9.35
CA MET A 153 -4.51 7.64 8.90
C MET A 153 -3.45 6.67 8.39
N PRO A 154 -2.96 6.81 7.14
CA PRO A 154 -2.01 5.88 6.55
C PRO A 154 -0.58 6.06 7.05
N PHE A 155 -0.22 7.18 7.69
CA PHE A 155 1.14 7.39 8.18
C PHE A 155 1.24 8.24 9.45
N VAL A 156 1.33 7.55 10.59
CA VAL A 156 1.45 8.17 11.91
C VAL A 156 2.86 8.02 12.45
N LEU A 157 3.46 9.13 12.86
CA LEU A 157 4.69 9.14 13.65
C LEU A 157 4.31 9.41 15.11
N TRP A 158 4.42 8.40 15.98
CA TRP A 158 3.96 8.50 17.37
C TRP A 158 5.09 8.21 18.34
N ASN A 159 5.35 9.10 19.31
CA ASN A 159 6.43 8.94 20.28
C ASN A 159 7.76 8.79 19.55
N ILE A 160 8.07 9.78 18.71
CA ILE A 160 9.23 9.78 17.83
C ILE A 160 10.21 10.91 18.18
N THR A 161 11.50 10.63 18.20
CA THR A 161 12.53 11.66 18.46
C THR A 161 13.70 11.60 17.49
N ASP A 162 14.33 12.76 17.27
CA ASP A 162 15.60 12.91 16.55
C ASP A 162 15.61 12.25 15.17
N SER A 163 14.54 12.43 14.40
CA SER A 163 14.26 11.64 13.19
C SER A 163 14.03 12.51 11.96
N THR A 164 14.28 11.96 10.77
CA THR A 164 14.12 12.67 9.50
C THR A 164 13.34 11.88 8.46
N ILE A 165 12.48 12.54 7.68
CA ILE A 165 11.75 11.93 6.58
C ILE A 165 11.93 12.80 5.34
N ASN A 166 12.53 12.24 4.29
CA ASN A 166 12.90 12.99 3.10
C ASN A 166 12.39 12.33 1.80
N ASN A 167 12.14 13.15 0.78
CA ASN A 167 11.86 12.72 -0.59
C ASN A 167 10.72 11.68 -0.69
N PHE A 168 9.65 11.88 0.05
CA PHE A 168 8.59 10.89 0.28
C PHE A 168 7.23 11.40 -0.16
N TYR A 169 6.33 10.53 -0.62
CA TYR A 169 4.96 10.92 -0.93
C TYR A 169 3.91 10.09 -0.19
N ILE A 170 2.75 10.73 0.02
CA ILE A 170 1.52 10.10 0.44
C ILE A 170 0.44 10.47 -0.57
N GLN A 171 -0.14 9.47 -1.21
CA GLN A 171 -1.18 9.61 -2.22
C GLN A 171 -2.48 8.97 -1.73
N GLN A 172 -3.61 9.58 -2.08
CA GLN A 172 -4.96 9.13 -1.76
C GLN A 172 -5.07 8.66 -0.31
N SER A 173 -4.75 9.53 0.65
CA SER A 173 -4.86 9.18 2.07
C SER A 173 -6.32 8.98 2.48
N GLN A 174 -6.65 7.90 3.17
CA GLN A 174 -8.02 7.64 3.63
C GLN A 174 -8.53 8.74 4.60
N PHE A 175 -7.60 9.34 5.34
CA PHE A 175 -7.80 10.44 6.28
C PHE A 175 -6.56 11.36 6.24
N TRP A 176 -6.13 11.94 7.36
CA TRP A 176 -4.89 12.75 7.44
C TRP A 176 -3.68 11.99 6.89
N SER A 177 -2.95 12.60 5.95
CA SER A 177 -1.84 11.98 5.21
C SER A 177 -0.63 11.66 6.07
N LEU A 178 -0.05 12.66 6.74
CA LEU A 178 1.11 12.53 7.61
C LEU A 178 0.84 13.26 8.92
N ASN A 179 0.89 12.54 10.04
CA ASN A 179 0.60 13.11 11.35
C ASN A 179 1.65 12.74 12.41
N ILE A 180 2.09 13.75 13.14
CA ILE A 180 2.99 13.62 14.29
C ILE A 180 2.16 13.64 15.56
N MET A 181 2.36 12.64 16.41
CA MET A 181 1.73 12.53 17.72
C MET A 181 2.80 12.33 18.77
N ASN A 182 3.03 13.33 19.62
CA ASN A 182 4.13 13.33 20.59
C ASN A 182 5.51 13.11 19.93
N GLY A 183 5.99 14.13 19.23
CA GLY A 183 7.25 14.07 18.46
C GLY A 183 8.22 15.17 18.88
N THR A 184 9.53 14.93 18.87
CA THR A 184 10.54 15.95 19.21
C THR A 184 11.74 15.89 18.29
N ASN A 185 12.25 17.04 17.85
CA ASN A 185 13.42 17.15 16.97
C ASN A 185 13.23 16.37 15.66
N LEU A 186 12.28 16.82 14.84
CA LEU A 186 11.93 16.15 13.58
C LEU A 186 12.18 17.06 12.38
N ALA A 187 12.75 16.51 11.30
CA ALA A 187 12.94 17.24 10.06
C ALA A 187 12.31 16.51 8.87
N PHE A 188 11.61 17.27 8.04
CA PHE A 188 10.93 16.80 6.84
C PHE A 188 11.35 17.62 5.64
N GLU A 189 11.73 16.98 4.55
CA GLU A 189 12.13 17.68 3.32
C GLU A 189 11.62 16.98 2.07
N ASN A 190 11.12 17.74 1.09
CA ASN A 190 10.63 17.23 -0.19
C ASN A 190 9.50 16.20 -0.01
N ILE A 191 8.42 16.61 0.68
CA ILE A 191 7.26 15.77 0.94
C ILE A 191 6.11 16.18 0.04
N THR A 192 5.43 15.20 -0.57
CA THR A 192 4.23 15.43 -1.39
C THR A 192 3.03 14.67 -0.85
N CYS A 193 1.95 15.36 -0.51
CA CYS A 193 0.67 14.76 -0.15
C CYS A 193 -0.37 15.06 -1.24
N SER A 194 -1.10 14.05 -1.69
CA SER A 194 -2.14 14.23 -2.72
C SER A 194 -3.39 13.40 -2.48
N ALA A 195 -4.56 13.96 -2.75
CA ALA A 195 -5.85 13.30 -2.62
C ALA A 195 -6.86 13.89 -3.64
N PHE A 196 -7.63 13.04 -4.30
CA PHE A 196 -8.65 13.44 -5.26
C PHE A 196 -9.78 12.40 -5.31
N SER A 197 -11.00 12.86 -5.57
CA SER A 197 -12.13 11.96 -5.84
C SER A 197 -12.39 11.88 -7.34
N ASN A 198 -12.57 10.67 -7.86
CA ASN A 198 -12.91 10.45 -9.28
C ASN A 198 -14.38 10.72 -9.59
N ASN A 199 -15.26 10.62 -8.59
CA ASN A 199 -16.71 10.65 -8.78
C ASN A 199 -17.39 11.87 -8.14
N ALA A 200 -16.63 12.74 -7.47
CA ALA A 200 -17.16 13.98 -6.93
C ALA A 200 -17.78 14.85 -8.05
N PRO A 201 -19.04 15.29 -7.89
CA PRO A 201 -19.65 16.23 -8.82
C PRO A 201 -18.90 17.55 -8.90
N ASP A 202 -19.06 18.23 -10.03
CA ASP A 202 -18.64 19.63 -10.17
C ASP A 202 -19.29 20.49 -9.07
N GLY A 203 -18.46 21.18 -8.31
CA GLY A 203 -18.82 22.05 -7.19
C GLY A 203 -18.60 21.41 -5.84
N ALA A 204 -18.44 20.08 -5.79
CA ALA A 204 -18.40 19.32 -4.55
C ALA A 204 -16.95 19.02 -4.12
N ASN A 205 -16.73 19.06 -2.81
CA ASN A 205 -15.51 18.55 -2.19
C ASN A 205 -15.85 17.29 -1.39
N TRP A 206 -15.58 16.12 -1.98
CA TRP A 206 -15.73 14.82 -1.29
C TRP A 206 -14.47 14.39 -0.53
N VAL A 207 -13.35 15.10 -0.71
CA VAL A 207 -12.03 14.77 -0.17
C VAL A 207 -11.85 15.42 1.21
N GLN A 208 -12.79 15.16 2.11
CA GLN A 208 -12.83 15.75 3.45
C GLN A 208 -11.88 15.02 4.40
N ASN A 209 -11.25 15.77 5.33
CA ASN A 209 -10.25 15.30 6.29
C ASN A 209 -9.04 14.58 5.66
N ALA A 210 -8.73 14.83 4.39
CA ALA A 210 -7.49 14.38 3.78
C ALA A 210 -6.38 15.42 3.99
N ASP A 211 -6.14 15.80 5.23
CA ASP A 211 -5.18 16.84 5.61
C ASP A 211 -3.75 16.43 5.18
N GLY A 212 -2.90 17.39 4.84
CA GLY A 212 -1.54 17.15 4.37
C GLY A 212 -0.56 16.78 5.49
N PHE A 213 -0.24 17.75 6.34
CA PHE A 213 0.74 17.61 7.43
C PHE A 213 0.15 18.07 8.77
N ASN A 214 0.08 17.16 9.74
CA ASN A 214 -0.50 17.40 11.05
C ASN A 214 0.55 17.30 12.17
N THR A 215 0.45 18.17 13.18
CA THR A 215 1.25 18.06 14.41
C THR A 215 0.35 18.03 15.64
N MET A 216 0.66 17.19 16.61
CA MET A 216 0.03 17.16 17.93
C MET A 216 1.05 16.73 18.97
N GLY A 217 1.24 17.50 20.04
CA GLY A 217 2.30 17.20 21.00
C GLY A 217 3.70 17.29 20.38
N ALA A 218 3.90 18.16 19.38
CA ALA A 218 5.17 18.23 18.65
C ALA A 218 6.09 19.32 19.22
N ARG A 219 7.41 19.11 19.20
CA ARG A 219 8.40 20.13 19.59
C ARG A 219 9.59 20.13 18.64
N ASN A 220 10.03 21.31 18.21
CA ASN A 220 11.19 21.45 17.32
C ASN A 220 11.01 20.61 16.04
N VAL A 221 10.07 21.03 15.21
CA VAL A 221 9.75 20.37 13.94
C VAL A 221 10.02 21.30 12.78
N THR A 222 10.79 20.84 11.80
CA THR A 222 11.04 21.56 10.55
C THR A 222 10.42 20.84 9.36
N LEU A 223 9.68 21.54 8.52
CA LEU A 223 9.17 21.07 7.23
C LEU A 223 9.63 21.99 6.11
N LYS A 224 10.30 21.45 5.10
CA LYS A 224 10.77 22.19 3.92
C LYS A 224 10.30 21.54 2.63
N ASN A 225 10.00 22.36 1.62
CA ASN A 225 9.66 21.91 0.26
C ASN A 225 8.48 20.93 0.28
N PHE A 226 7.34 21.40 0.78
CA PHE A 226 6.12 20.59 0.89
C PHE A 226 5.13 20.92 -0.23
N ILE A 227 4.57 19.90 -0.85
CA ILE A 227 3.49 20.05 -1.83
C ILE A 227 2.27 19.29 -1.32
N TYR A 228 1.16 19.99 -1.21
CA TYR A 228 -0.14 19.42 -0.89
C TYR A 228 -1.11 19.66 -2.03
N ARG A 229 -1.86 18.62 -2.37
CA ARG A 229 -3.03 18.72 -3.23
C ARG A 229 -4.19 17.92 -2.66
N GLY A 230 -5.23 18.55 -2.16
CA GLY A 230 -6.33 17.80 -1.54
C GLY A 230 -7.56 18.65 -1.26
N GLY A 231 -8.42 18.15 -0.39
CA GLY A 231 -9.71 18.78 -0.07
C GLY A 231 -9.82 19.32 1.36
N ASP A 232 -8.78 19.29 2.18
CA ASP A 232 -8.86 19.78 3.56
C ASP A 232 -7.61 20.59 3.95
N ASP A 233 -7.22 20.60 5.23
CA ASP A 233 -6.11 21.38 5.73
C ASP A 233 -4.78 20.93 5.09
N CYS A 234 -4.11 21.83 4.38
CA CYS A 234 -2.76 21.60 3.84
C CYS A 234 -1.77 21.33 4.98
N ILE A 235 -1.81 22.19 5.98
CA ILE A 235 -1.06 22.08 7.24
C ILE A 235 -2.07 22.26 8.37
N ALA A 236 -2.01 21.42 9.40
CA ALA A 236 -2.78 21.60 10.61
C ALA A 236 -1.91 21.44 11.87
N ILE A 237 -1.75 22.54 12.62
CA ILE A 237 -1.03 22.55 13.90
C ILE A 237 -2.04 22.37 15.03
N LYS A 238 -2.09 21.16 15.61
CA LYS A 238 -3.02 20.77 16.69
C LYS A 238 -2.39 21.06 18.07
N PRO A 239 -3.10 20.76 19.18
CA PRO A 239 -2.65 21.04 20.55
C PRO A 239 -1.23 20.58 20.90
N ARG A 240 -0.61 21.33 21.81
CA ARG A 240 0.70 21.05 22.43
C ARG A 240 1.84 21.01 21.41
N SER A 241 1.80 21.89 20.42
CA SER A 241 2.83 22.02 19.39
C SER A 241 3.66 23.29 19.60
N PHE A 242 4.99 23.13 19.67
CA PHE A 242 5.94 24.18 20.02
C PHE A 242 7.11 24.20 19.05
N ASP A 243 7.64 25.38 18.71
CA ASP A 243 8.86 25.50 17.92
C ASP A 243 8.76 24.78 16.56
N ILE A 244 7.84 25.26 15.73
CA ILE A 244 7.51 24.66 14.43
C ILE A 244 7.93 25.60 13.31
N HIS A 245 8.78 25.12 12.41
CA HIS A 245 9.31 25.87 11.28
C HIS A 245 8.90 25.24 9.96
N ILE A 246 8.14 25.95 9.15
CA ILE A 246 7.66 25.48 7.86
C ILE A 246 8.10 26.46 6.78
N ASP A 247 8.79 25.99 5.76
CA ASP A 247 9.30 26.85 4.69
C ASP A 247 9.09 26.23 3.30
N ASN A 248 8.78 27.09 2.33
CA ASN A 248 8.61 26.72 0.94
C ASN A 248 7.53 25.64 0.74
N ILE A 249 6.27 26.03 0.94
CA ILE A 249 5.13 25.12 0.77
C ILE A 249 4.24 25.55 -0.39
N THR A 250 3.65 24.57 -1.09
CA THR A 250 2.62 24.80 -2.10
C THR A 250 1.38 24.00 -1.72
N CYS A 251 0.30 24.70 -1.42
CA CYS A 251 -0.99 24.12 -1.09
C CYS A 251 -1.95 24.36 -2.26
N GLU A 252 -2.42 23.30 -2.90
CA GLU A 252 -3.37 23.31 -4.00
C GLU A 252 -4.68 22.66 -3.56
N GLY A 253 -5.74 23.44 -3.41
CA GLY A 253 -7.00 22.91 -2.90
C GLY A 253 -7.11 22.92 -1.37
N GLY A 254 -8.31 22.66 -0.88
CA GLY A 254 -8.64 22.43 0.52
C GLY A 254 -8.92 23.69 1.35
N ASN A 255 -8.61 23.60 2.65
CA ASN A 255 -8.95 24.63 3.64
C ASN A 255 -7.79 25.61 3.92
N GLY A 256 -6.56 25.25 3.53
CA GLY A 256 -5.36 26.08 3.72
C GLY A 256 -4.54 25.68 4.96
N VAL A 257 -3.89 26.65 5.61
CA VAL A 257 -3.10 26.40 6.82
C VAL A 257 -3.95 26.63 8.07
N ALA A 258 -4.18 25.58 8.86
CA ALA A 258 -4.91 25.63 10.11
C ALA A 258 -3.98 25.67 11.34
N ILE A 259 -4.28 26.57 12.26
CA ILE A 259 -3.87 26.45 13.66
C ILE A 259 -5.10 25.96 14.42
N GLY A 260 -5.12 24.67 14.73
CA GLY A 260 -6.19 23.98 15.44
C GLY A 260 -6.96 22.91 14.65
N SER A 261 -8.15 22.52 15.09
CA SER A 261 -8.90 23.16 16.17
C SER A 261 -8.22 22.99 17.54
N LEU A 262 -8.32 24.03 18.38
CA LEU A 262 -7.75 24.05 19.73
C LEU A 262 -8.85 24.29 20.77
N GLY A 263 -8.74 23.67 21.94
CA GLY A 263 -9.67 23.88 23.06
C GLY A 263 -10.89 22.94 23.05
N GLN A 264 -10.91 21.93 22.16
CA GLN A 264 -12.01 20.96 22.06
C GLN A 264 -12.14 20.09 23.32
N TYR A 265 -11.01 19.75 23.94
CA TYR A 265 -10.90 18.87 25.09
C TYR A 265 -10.43 19.65 26.32
N LEU A 266 -10.81 19.18 27.52
CA LEU A 266 -10.46 19.77 28.82
C LEU A 266 -8.99 19.54 29.19
N GLU A 267 -8.09 20.05 28.37
CA GLU A 267 -6.65 19.96 28.52
C GLU A 267 -5.96 21.23 28.05
N ASP A 268 -4.64 21.29 28.23
CA ASP A 268 -3.81 22.34 27.64
C ASP A 268 -3.70 22.15 26.12
N ASN A 269 -4.11 23.18 25.38
CA ASN A 269 -4.14 23.22 23.93
C ASN A 269 -3.14 24.22 23.34
N THR A 270 -2.11 24.56 24.12
CA THR A 270 -1.13 25.58 23.74
C THR A 270 -0.41 25.25 22.44
N VAL A 271 -0.27 26.27 21.58
CA VAL A 271 0.55 26.29 20.37
C VAL A 271 1.41 27.55 20.41
N GLU A 272 2.74 27.40 20.44
CA GLU A 272 3.66 28.54 20.51
C GLU A 272 4.83 28.41 19.56
N ASP A 273 5.42 29.55 19.18
CA ASP A 273 6.66 29.62 18.40
C ASP A 273 6.55 28.91 17.04
N VAL A 274 5.58 29.33 16.22
CA VAL A 274 5.40 28.78 14.87
C VAL A 274 5.78 29.81 13.82
N THR A 275 6.66 29.45 12.90
CA THR A 275 7.00 30.27 11.73
C THR A 275 6.69 29.51 10.46
N ILE A 276 5.86 30.09 9.60
CA ILE A 276 5.59 29.58 8.26
C ILE A 276 5.99 30.65 7.24
N SER A 277 6.91 30.32 6.35
CA SER A 277 7.42 31.23 5.31
C SER A 277 7.32 30.65 3.92
N ASN A 278 7.22 31.55 2.93
CA ASN A 278 7.29 31.21 1.51
C ASN A 278 6.21 30.20 1.10
N ALA A 279 4.94 30.54 1.29
CA ALA A 279 3.81 29.67 1.00
C ALA A 279 3.07 30.11 -0.27
N LYS A 280 2.72 29.16 -1.14
CA LYS A 280 1.81 29.36 -2.26
C LYS A 280 0.47 28.71 -1.93
N MET A 281 -0.58 29.49 -1.87
CA MET A 281 -1.94 29.04 -1.59
C MET A 281 -2.75 29.18 -2.89
N ILE A 282 -3.04 28.05 -3.52
CA ILE A 282 -3.60 28.00 -4.88
C ILE A 282 -4.95 27.31 -4.81
N ARG A 283 -5.96 27.94 -5.39
CA ARG A 283 -7.24 27.27 -5.64
C ARG A 283 -7.06 26.17 -6.68
N TYR A 284 -7.45 24.96 -6.34
CA TYR A 284 -7.42 23.81 -7.25
C TYR A 284 -8.73 23.05 -7.12
N GLY A 285 -9.41 22.82 -8.24
CA GLY A 285 -10.81 22.38 -8.22
C GLY A 285 -11.72 23.43 -7.58
N TRP A 286 -12.42 23.07 -6.50
CA TRP A 286 -13.49 23.89 -5.94
C TRP A 286 -13.08 24.79 -4.78
N ASP A 287 -11.97 24.51 -4.09
CA ASP A 287 -11.64 25.24 -2.87
C ASP A 287 -10.17 25.62 -2.71
N MET A 288 -10.01 26.65 -1.91
CA MET A 288 -8.84 27.04 -1.14
C MET A 288 -9.46 28.05 -0.16
N ARG A 289 -10.05 27.51 0.91
CA ARG A 289 -11.07 28.24 1.68
C ARG A 289 -10.47 29.39 2.48
N TRP A 290 -9.29 29.18 3.06
CA TRP A 290 -8.52 30.20 3.76
C TRP A 290 -7.06 30.16 3.32
N SER A 291 -6.33 31.27 3.47
CA SER A 291 -4.87 31.24 3.37
C SER A 291 -4.27 30.64 4.65
N VAL A 292 -4.60 31.26 5.78
CA VAL A 292 -4.25 30.81 7.13
C VAL A 292 -5.47 31.03 8.00
N TYR A 293 -5.79 30.08 8.88
CA TYR A 293 -6.84 30.28 9.84
C TYR A 293 -6.56 29.66 11.21
N ILE A 294 -6.93 30.40 12.26
CA ILE A 294 -6.79 29.97 13.65
C ILE A 294 -8.20 29.68 14.16
N LYS A 295 -8.45 28.44 14.58
CA LYS A 295 -9.76 27.97 15.06
C LYS A 295 -9.67 27.45 16.49
N THR A 296 -10.29 28.17 17.41
CA THR A 296 -10.41 27.73 18.81
C THR A 296 -11.87 27.50 19.19
N TRP A 297 -12.10 26.51 20.04
CA TRP A 297 -13.43 26.15 20.55
C TRP A 297 -13.90 27.14 21.61
N MET A 298 -15.22 27.17 21.82
CA MET A 298 -15.85 27.93 22.90
C MET A 298 -15.38 27.44 24.30
N GLY A 299 -15.62 28.24 25.35
CA GLY A 299 -15.11 27.98 26.70
C GLY A 299 -15.95 27.04 27.56
N HIS A 300 -17.06 26.53 27.04
CA HIS A 300 -18.01 25.67 27.74
C HIS A 300 -18.11 24.31 27.07
N LEU A 301 -18.46 23.28 27.84
CA LEU A 301 -18.86 22.00 27.26
C LEU A 301 -20.24 22.16 26.61
N VAL A 302 -20.28 22.07 25.29
CA VAL A 302 -21.49 22.17 24.47
C VAL A 302 -21.75 20.80 23.84
N PRO A 303 -22.96 20.24 23.92
CA PRO A 303 -23.32 18.99 23.24
C PRO A 303 -22.93 19.03 21.76
N GLN A 304 -22.31 17.96 21.28
CA GLN A 304 -21.89 17.82 19.88
C GLN A 304 -22.41 16.51 19.31
N ASP A 305 -22.92 16.56 18.08
CA ASP A 305 -23.42 15.38 17.38
C ASP A 305 -22.40 14.75 16.42
N SER A 306 -21.26 15.43 16.19
CA SER A 306 -20.20 14.95 15.28
C SER A 306 -19.53 13.67 15.82
N TYR A 307 -19.18 12.75 14.91
CA TYR A 307 -18.41 11.56 15.25
C TYR A 307 -17.03 11.91 15.83
N GLU A 308 -16.43 13.02 15.39
CA GLU A 308 -15.16 13.54 15.94
C GLU A 308 -15.30 13.93 17.42
N SER A 309 -16.53 14.10 17.90
CA SER A 309 -16.83 14.39 19.30
C SER A 309 -17.34 13.17 20.06
N GLU A 310 -17.54 12.01 19.42
CA GLU A 310 -18.15 10.79 20.00
C GLU A 310 -19.52 11.03 20.64
N GLY A 311 -20.29 11.97 20.09
CA GLY A 311 -21.57 12.39 20.69
C GLY A 311 -21.43 13.06 22.07
N GLN A 312 -20.20 13.37 22.50
CA GLN A 312 -19.94 13.95 23.81
C GLN A 312 -19.93 15.48 23.76
N PRO A 313 -20.33 16.16 24.84
CA PRO A 313 -20.08 17.59 24.97
C PRO A 313 -18.58 17.92 24.83
N ARG A 314 -18.25 18.91 24.01
CA ARG A 314 -16.87 19.38 23.78
C ARG A 314 -16.76 20.89 23.97
N GLY A 315 -15.52 21.38 24.09
CA GLY A 315 -15.19 22.76 24.41
C GLY A 315 -14.62 22.91 25.82
N GLY A 316 -14.22 24.14 26.15
CA GLY A 316 -13.70 24.48 27.47
C GLY A 316 -12.25 24.10 27.76
N GLY A 317 -11.51 23.61 26.76
CA GLY A 317 -10.05 23.54 26.81
C GLY A 317 -9.42 24.94 26.87
N TRP A 318 -8.19 25.01 27.35
CA TRP A 318 -7.47 26.26 27.64
C TRP A 318 -6.05 26.21 27.08
N GLY A 319 -5.36 27.35 27.08
CA GLY A 319 -3.97 27.45 26.63
C GLY A 319 -3.74 28.70 25.79
N ASN A 320 -2.56 28.79 25.18
CA ASN A 320 -2.15 29.97 24.42
C ASN A 320 -1.94 29.65 22.95
N VAL A 321 -2.23 30.60 22.07
CA VAL A 321 -1.77 30.65 20.69
C VAL A 321 -0.90 31.88 20.56
N ARG A 322 0.42 31.69 20.64
CA ARG A 322 1.34 32.82 20.85
C ARG A 322 2.61 32.73 20.02
N ASN A 323 3.09 33.88 19.56
CA ASN A 323 4.32 34.00 18.77
C ASN A 323 4.26 33.19 17.46
N LEU A 324 3.26 33.50 16.63
CA LEU A 324 3.08 32.91 15.32
C LEU A 324 3.47 33.92 14.24
N THR A 325 4.30 33.53 13.28
CA THR A 325 4.67 34.37 12.13
C THR A 325 4.37 33.65 10.82
N PHE A 326 3.52 34.25 10.01
CA PHE A 326 3.24 33.84 8.64
C PHE A 326 3.82 34.88 7.69
N SER A 327 4.72 34.49 6.79
CA SER A 327 5.41 35.45 5.92
C SER A 327 5.57 34.99 4.47
N ASN A 328 5.52 35.93 3.53
CA ASN A 328 5.74 35.70 2.09
C ASN A 328 4.72 34.69 1.52
N PHE A 329 3.44 34.95 1.74
CA PHE A 329 2.36 34.14 1.17
C PHE A 329 1.95 34.70 -0.20
N VAL A 330 1.84 33.84 -1.20
CA VAL A 330 1.29 34.14 -2.52
C VAL A 330 -0.06 33.44 -2.63
N LEU A 331 -1.12 34.22 -2.84
CA LEU A 331 -2.49 33.75 -2.89
C LEU A 331 -2.99 33.76 -4.34
N ASP A 332 -3.52 32.64 -4.81
CA ASP A 332 -4.19 32.54 -6.09
C ASP A 332 -5.62 32.05 -5.91
N LYS A 333 -6.58 32.95 -6.16
CA LYS A 333 -8.03 32.71 -6.05
C LYS A 333 -8.45 32.09 -4.71
N VAL A 334 -7.77 32.46 -3.62
CA VAL A 334 -8.11 32.00 -2.27
C VAL A 334 -9.44 32.64 -1.84
N SER A 335 -10.32 31.86 -1.20
CA SER A 335 -11.66 32.35 -0.86
C SER A 335 -11.65 33.44 0.21
N ARG A 336 -10.77 33.31 1.22
CA ARG A 336 -10.59 34.28 2.31
C ARG A 336 -9.12 34.37 2.70
N GLY A 337 -8.67 35.58 3.04
CA GLY A 337 -7.34 35.78 3.63
C GLY A 337 -7.24 35.21 5.06
N PRO A 338 -6.29 35.69 5.87
CA PRO A 338 -6.15 35.28 7.26
C PRO A 338 -7.47 35.38 8.05
N TYR A 339 -7.78 34.32 8.81
CA TYR A 339 -9.04 34.20 9.55
C TYR A 339 -8.82 33.71 10.98
N ILE A 340 -9.42 34.36 11.97
CA ILE A 340 -9.34 33.91 13.37
C ILE A 340 -10.76 33.79 13.93
N THR A 341 -11.05 32.63 14.53
CA THR A 341 -12.31 32.34 15.22
C THR A 341 -12.06 31.71 16.59
N GLN A 342 -12.89 32.09 17.56
CA GLN A 342 -12.91 31.54 18.91
C GLN A 342 -14.25 30.88 19.28
N ASP A 343 -15.01 30.49 18.26
CA ASP A 343 -16.39 30.04 18.38
C ASP A 343 -16.62 28.63 17.81
N ASN A 344 -15.57 27.81 17.63
CA ASN A 344 -15.76 26.47 17.08
C ASN A 344 -16.66 25.61 17.99
N GLY A 345 -17.61 24.91 17.36
CA GLY A 345 -18.62 24.05 18.00
C GLY A 345 -19.78 24.80 18.67
N ASP A 346 -19.81 26.14 18.59
CA ASP A 346 -20.84 26.94 19.25
C ASP A 346 -22.23 26.64 18.68
N ASN A 347 -23.24 26.63 19.55
CA ASN A 347 -24.64 26.41 19.20
C ASN A 347 -25.48 27.70 19.24
N GLY A 348 -24.81 28.87 19.23
CA GLY A 348 -25.42 30.19 19.31
C GLY A 348 -25.45 30.80 20.72
N THR A 349 -24.98 30.09 21.74
CA THR A 349 -25.08 30.52 23.15
C THR A 349 -23.75 30.94 23.76
N PHE A 350 -22.65 30.32 23.33
CA PHE A 350 -21.34 30.42 23.97
C PHE A 350 -20.30 31.10 23.08
N ALA A 351 -20.73 31.80 22.03
CA ALA A 351 -19.86 32.62 21.20
C ALA A 351 -19.06 33.63 22.05
N GLY A 352 -17.76 33.69 21.81
CA GLY A 352 -16.82 34.58 22.48
C GLY A 352 -16.38 34.11 23.87
N THR A 353 -16.70 32.88 24.28
CA THR A 353 -16.35 32.37 25.62
C THR A 353 -15.04 31.59 25.66
N SER A 354 -14.35 31.40 24.53
CA SER A 354 -13.12 30.60 24.47
C SER A 354 -12.14 30.95 25.58
N LYS A 355 -11.53 29.90 26.16
CA LYS A 355 -10.48 30.01 27.19
C LYS A 355 -9.07 29.99 26.60
N MET A 356 -8.96 30.07 25.27
CA MET A 356 -7.69 30.19 24.57
C MET A 356 -7.29 31.68 24.51
N GLU A 357 -6.07 31.99 24.93
CA GLU A 357 -5.47 33.31 24.68
C GLU A 357 -4.82 33.32 23.30
N ILE A 358 -5.04 34.37 22.50
CA ILE A 358 -4.39 34.53 21.19
C ILE A 358 -3.62 35.86 21.19
N SER A 359 -2.29 35.80 21.08
CA SER A 359 -1.42 36.98 21.14
C SER A 359 -0.20 36.84 20.22
N SER A 360 0.42 37.96 19.84
CA SER A 360 1.64 37.99 19.02
C SER A 360 1.55 37.18 17.72
N ILE A 361 0.50 37.43 16.93
CA ILE A 361 0.29 36.81 15.61
C ILE A 361 0.68 37.81 14.52
N THR A 362 1.64 37.44 13.67
CA THR A 362 2.14 38.29 12.60
C THR A 362 1.83 37.72 11.23
N PHE A 363 1.16 38.51 10.38
CA PHE A 363 0.98 38.21 8.96
C PHE A 363 1.75 39.24 8.13
N ARG A 364 2.78 38.80 7.41
CA ARG A 364 3.70 39.68 6.69
C ARG A 364 3.78 39.30 5.21
N ASN A 365 3.71 40.29 4.32
CA ASN A 365 3.93 40.07 2.89
C ASN A 365 3.01 38.99 2.28
N PHE A 366 1.70 39.16 2.45
CA PHE A 366 0.69 38.40 1.71
C PHE A 366 0.37 39.15 0.42
N THR A 367 0.51 38.48 -0.72
CA THR A 367 0.33 39.07 -2.06
C THR A 367 -0.54 38.16 -2.93
N GLY A 368 -1.10 38.67 -4.03
CA GLY A 368 -1.95 37.91 -4.94
C GLY A 368 -3.44 38.23 -4.77
N ASN A 369 -4.31 37.28 -5.12
CA ASN A 369 -5.73 37.52 -5.34
C ASN A 369 -6.63 36.68 -4.44
N LEU A 370 -7.72 37.29 -3.94
CA LEU A 370 -8.80 36.63 -3.21
C LEU A 370 -10.08 36.62 -4.07
N LEU A 371 -10.95 35.63 -3.86
CA LEU A 371 -12.29 35.61 -4.49
C LEU A 371 -13.31 36.49 -3.73
N ASN A 372 -13.22 36.55 -2.41
CA ASN A 372 -14.05 37.43 -1.58
C ASN A 372 -13.17 38.46 -0.87
N SER A 373 -13.67 39.68 -0.70
CA SER A 373 -12.94 40.83 -0.15
C SER A 373 -12.76 40.83 1.39
N GLY A 374 -13.09 39.72 2.08
CA GLY A 374 -13.11 39.68 3.54
C GLY A 374 -11.90 39.00 4.18
N TYR A 375 -11.12 39.75 4.96
CA TYR A 375 -10.37 39.20 6.10
C TYR A 375 -11.21 39.39 7.37
N ARG A 376 -11.19 38.43 8.31
CA ARG A 376 -11.93 38.52 9.58
C ARG A 376 -11.03 38.09 10.73
N LEU A 377 -10.67 39.07 11.56
CA LEU A 377 -9.94 38.88 12.81
C LEU A 377 -10.92 39.21 13.94
N VAL A 378 -11.54 38.20 14.56
CA VAL A 378 -12.42 38.41 15.72
C VAL A 378 -11.75 37.78 16.93
N THR A 379 -11.31 38.61 17.87
CA THR A 379 -10.96 38.21 19.23
C THR A 379 -11.70 39.13 20.20
N LYS A 380 -12.45 38.55 21.16
CA LYS A 380 -13.32 39.33 22.07
C LYS A 380 -12.78 39.48 23.49
N ASN A 381 -12.01 38.50 23.99
CA ASN A 381 -11.61 38.47 25.41
C ASN A 381 -10.16 38.90 25.68
N HIS A 382 -9.33 38.97 24.64
CA HIS A 382 -7.97 39.49 24.73
C HIS A 382 -7.69 40.23 23.42
N PRO A 383 -7.49 41.56 23.42
CA PRO A 383 -7.16 42.28 22.20
C PRO A 383 -5.85 41.71 21.67
N CYS A 384 -5.86 41.12 20.47
CA CYS A 384 -4.61 40.91 19.75
C CYS A 384 -3.96 42.29 19.62
N ASP A 385 -2.67 42.41 19.93
CA ASP A 385 -1.97 43.65 19.66
C ASP A 385 -1.95 43.81 18.12
N HIS A 386 -2.75 44.75 17.59
CA HIS A 386 -3.03 44.91 16.15
C HIS A 386 -1.81 45.45 15.36
N ASN A 387 -0.61 45.36 15.93
CA ASN A 387 0.60 45.92 15.38
C ASN A 387 1.18 44.95 14.34
N HIS A 388 0.99 45.34 13.08
CA HIS A 388 1.67 44.88 11.85
C HIS A 388 0.94 43.87 10.95
N LEU A 389 -0.26 44.23 10.49
CA LEU A 389 -0.67 43.89 9.11
C LEU A 389 0.02 44.83 8.12
N THR A 390 1.27 44.53 7.75
CA THR A 390 1.99 45.27 6.70
C THR A 390 1.93 44.47 5.40
N GLY A 391 0.89 44.73 4.59
CA GLY A 391 0.71 44.14 3.26
C GLY A 391 -0.58 44.63 2.61
N ARG A 392 -0.50 45.72 1.83
CA ARG A 392 -1.57 46.17 0.93
C ARG A 392 -1.20 45.77 -0.51
N ALA A 393 -2.01 44.91 -1.12
CA ALA A 393 -2.46 44.95 -2.52
C ALA A 393 -3.23 43.67 -2.83
N PHE A 394 -4.55 43.65 -2.58
CA PHE A 394 -5.45 42.65 -3.15
C PHE A 394 -6.10 43.29 -4.37
N ASN A 395 -5.73 42.85 -5.57
CA ASN A 395 -6.42 43.25 -6.79
C ASN A 395 -7.49 42.20 -7.08
N THR A 396 -8.74 42.62 -7.13
CA THR A 396 -9.81 41.84 -7.78
C THR A 396 -9.77 42.19 -9.26
N LEU A 397 -9.55 41.21 -10.18
CA LEU A 397 -10.15 41.16 -11.55
C LEU A 397 -9.60 40.02 -12.46
N ALA A 398 -10.56 39.43 -13.21
CA ALA A 398 -10.57 38.75 -14.53
C ALA A 398 -9.63 37.55 -14.85
N THR A 399 -10.26 36.43 -15.20
CA THR A 399 -9.77 35.03 -15.08
C THR A 399 -9.51 34.26 -16.39
N ALA A 400 -9.77 34.79 -17.58
CA ALA A 400 -10.01 33.90 -18.73
C ALA A 400 -8.77 33.23 -19.37
N THR A 401 -7.60 33.87 -19.44
CA THR A 401 -6.52 33.39 -20.35
C THR A 401 -5.51 32.44 -19.70
N MET A 402 -5.30 32.53 -18.39
CA MET A 402 -4.43 31.59 -17.66
C MET A 402 -5.16 30.29 -17.30
N GLU A 403 -6.49 30.35 -17.09
CA GLU A 403 -7.33 29.17 -16.85
C GLU A 403 -7.27 28.17 -18.02
N GLU A 404 -7.22 28.66 -19.26
CA GLU A 404 -7.14 27.80 -20.45
C GLU A 404 -5.79 27.07 -20.55
N LEU A 405 -4.67 27.73 -20.23
CA LEU A 405 -3.34 27.11 -20.28
C LEU A 405 -3.11 26.10 -19.15
N GLU A 406 -3.60 26.39 -17.95
CA GLU A 406 -3.51 25.45 -16.82
C GLU A 406 -4.47 24.28 -16.98
N LYS A 407 -5.67 24.50 -17.54
CA LYS A 407 -6.60 23.43 -17.93
C LYS A 407 -5.97 22.50 -18.97
N ILE A 408 -5.31 23.03 -20.00
CA ILE A 408 -4.63 22.19 -21.02
C ILE A 408 -3.46 21.40 -20.41
N ARG A 409 -2.65 22.01 -19.54
CA ARG A 409 -1.55 21.30 -18.85
C ARG A 409 -2.08 20.22 -17.92
N TRP A 410 -3.24 20.45 -17.32
CA TRP A 410 -3.93 19.52 -16.43
C TRP A 410 -4.58 18.36 -17.17
N GLU A 411 -5.28 18.63 -18.27
CA GLU A 411 -5.81 17.59 -19.17
C GLU A 411 -4.70 16.68 -19.69
N LEU A 412 -3.51 17.24 -19.96
CA LEU A 412 -2.36 16.46 -20.38
C LEU A 412 -1.82 15.54 -19.27
N TYR A 413 -1.72 16.04 -18.03
CA TYR A 413 -1.25 15.25 -16.89
C TYR A 413 -2.26 14.18 -16.47
N GLU A 414 -3.54 14.51 -16.41
CA GLU A 414 -4.64 13.56 -16.18
C GLU A 414 -4.68 12.50 -17.27
N ALA A 415 -4.52 12.89 -18.54
CA ALA A 415 -4.43 11.94 -19.63
C ALA A 415 -3.23 11.00 -19.48
N GLN A 416 -2.07 11.49 -19.02
CA GLN A 416 -0.90 10.66 -18.75
C GLN A 416 -1.12 9.68 -17.59
N GLN A 417 -1.72 10.12 -16.49
CA GLN A 417 -2.00 9.26 -15.34
C GLN A 417 -3.11 8.24 -15.62
N ARG A 418 -4.16 8.64 -16.34
CA ARG A 418 -5.22 7.74 -16.82
C ARG A 418 -4.67 6.76 -17.84
N ALA A 419 -3.78 7.18 -18.74
CA ALA A 419 -3.11 6.28 -19.67
C ALA A 419 -2.27 5.24 -18.92
N ALA A 420 -1.45 5.65 -17.94
CA ALA A 420 -0.66 4.73 -17.14
C ALA A 420 -1.51 3.79 -16.27
N ALA A 421 -2.64 4.26 -15.73
CA ALA A 421 -3.58 3.43 -14.99
C ALA A 421 -4.39 2.49 -15.90
N ALA A 422 -4.75 2.94 -17.09
CA ALA A 422 -5.43 2.13 -18.11
C ALA A 422 -4.49 1.06 -18.67
N GLU A 423 -3.21 1.38 -18.87
CA GLU A 423 -2.15 0.43 -19.24
C GLU A 423 -1.98 -0.62 -18.16
N ARG A 424 -1.86 -0.23 -16.87
CA ARG A 424 -1.86 -1.18 -15.75
C ARG A 424 -3.13 -2.04 -15.66
N ARG A 425 -4.31 -1.47 -15.92
CA ARG A 425 -5.58 -2.22 -15.95
C ARG A 425 -5.65 -3.14 -17.16
N ALA A 426 -5.11 -2.74 -18.30
CA ALA A 426 -5.01 -3.56 -19.50
C ALA A 426 -4.05 -4.72 -19.26
N ASP A 427 -2.89 -4.48 -18.64
CA ASP A 427 -1.94 -5.52 -18.23
C ASP A 427 -2.59 -6.50 -17.24
N GLN A 428 -3.34 -5.99 -16.24
CA GLN A 428 -4.06 -6.85 -15.29
C GLN A 428 -5.22 -7.61 -15.95
N ALA A 429 -5.94 -6.99 -16.88
CA ALA A 429 -7.02 -7.64 -17.62
C ALA A 429 -6.47 -8.67 -18.61
N GLU A 430 -5.32 -8.40 -19.23
CA GLU A 430 -4.59 -9.33 -20.10
C GLU A 430 -4.03 -10.49 -19.28
N GLN A 431 -3.46 -10.25 -18.10
CA GLN A 431 -3.04 -11.31 -17.18
C GLN A 431 -4.23 -12.17 -16.71
N ARG A 432 -5.39 -11.56 -16.41
CA ARG A 432 -6.63 -12.28 -16.09
C ARG A 432 -7.18 -13.05 -17.29
N ALA A 433 -7.08 -12.49 -18.50
CA ALA A 433 -7.47 -13.14 -19.74
C ALA A 433 -6.55 -14.35 -20.03
N ILE A 434 -5.23 -14.20 -19.84
CA ILE A 434 -4.24 -15.27 -19.93
C ILE A 434 -4.49 -16.36 -18.88
N ALA A 435 -4.91 -16.00 -17.66
CA ALA A 435 -5.30 -16.94 -16.61
C ALA A 435 -6.63 -17.67 -16.90
N SER A 436 -7.48 -17.10 -17.76
CA SER A 436 -8.75 -17.68 -18.22
C SER A 436 -8.64 -18.51 -19.50
N GLN A 437 -7.44 -18.62 -20.10
CA GLN A 437 -7.19 -19.42 -21.30
C GLN A 437 -6.64 -20.81 -20.95
N PRO A 438 -6.98 -21.85 -21.72
CA PRO A 438 -6.36 -23.16 -21.60
C PRO A 438 -4.83 -23.08 -21.73
N GLN A 439 -4.12 -23.89 -20.96
CA GLN A 439 -2.66 -23.85 -20.91
C GLN A 439 -2.00 -24.64 -22.05
N MET A 440 -0.76 -24.30 -22.38
CA MET A 440 0.13 -25.13 -23.19
C MET A 440 0.70 -26.27 -22.35
N LEU A 441 1.06 -27.40 -22.98
CA LEU A 441 1.55 -28.60 -22.31
C LEU A 441 2.66 -28.31 -21.28
N LEU A 442 3.65 -27.50 -21.65
CA LEU A 442 4.80 -27.22 -20.77
C LEU A 442 4.43 -26.38 -19.54
N LYS A 443 3.44 -25.48 -19.68
CA LYS A 443 2.92 -24.66 -18.57
C LYS A 443 2.05 -25.51 -17.63
N PHE A 444 1.22 -26.40 -18.20
CA PHE A 444 0.43 -27.37 -17.48
C PHE A 444 1.31 -28.34 -16.67
N LEU A 445 2.33 -28.95 -17.30
CA LEU A 445 3.27 -29.85 -16.65
C LEU A 445 4.04 -29.18 -15.49
N ARG A 446 4.45 -27.91 -15.65
CA ARG A 446 5.05 -27.14 -14.53
C ARG A 446 4.06 -26.92 -13.39
N GLY A 447 2.79 -26.66 -13.72
CA GLY A 447 1.69 -26.60 -12.77
C GLY A 447 1.54 -27.91 -12.00
N CYS A 448 1.38 -29.04 -12.70
CA CYS A 448 1.28 -30.38 -12.10
C CYS A 448 2.49 -30.71 -11.21
N HIS A 449 3.71 -30.39 -11.67
CA HIS A 449 4.92 -30.58 -10.89
C HIS A 449 4.89 -29.77 -9.58
N SER A 450 4.40 -28.51 -9.63
CA SER A 450 4.24 -27.69 -8.43
C SER A 450 3.26 -28.28 -7.41
N VAL A 451 2.20 -28.96 -7.87
CA VAL A 451 1.24 -29.66 -7.00
C VAL A 451 1.85 -30.94 -6.43
N HIS A 452 2.55 -31.72 -7.25
CA HIS A 452 3.22 -32.96 -6.82
C HIS A 452 4.28 -32.70 -5.73
N LEU A 453 4.99 -31.57 -5.81
CA LEU A 453 5.97 -31.16 -4.79
C LEU A 453 5.35 -30.75 -3.45
N LEU A 454 4.03 -30.63 -3.34
CA LEU A 454 3.33 -30.40 -2.06
C LEU A 454 3.17 -31.68 -1.23
N ILE A 455 3.67 -32.82 -1.71
CA ILE A 455 3.64 -34.08 -0.97
C ILE A 455 4.26 -33.90 0.43
N TYR A 456 3.48 -34.22 1.46
CA TYR A 456 3.94 -34.13 2.85
C TYR A 456 3.42 -35.32 3.65
N VAL A 457 4.36 -36.15 4.11
CA VAL A 457 4.08 -37.37 4.88
C VAL A 457 4.19 -37.08 6.36
N ILE A 458 3.17 -37.42 7.13
CA ILE A 458 3.20 -37.32 8.59
C ILE A 458 4.11 -38.43 9.12
N THR A 459 5.16 -38.03 9.85
CA THR A 459 6.15 -38.97 10.42
C THR A 459 5.86 -39.33 11.88
N ASN A 460 4.83 -38.75 12.51
CA ASN A 460 4.47 -39.05 13.88
C ASN A 460 3.68 -40.37 13.95
N PRO A 461 4.21 -41.43 14.61
CA PRO A 461 3.57 -42.74 14.64
C PRO A 461 2.16 -42.76 15.22
N SER A 462 1.83 -41.86 16.16
CA SER A 462 0.49 -41.78 16.77
C SER A 462 -0.57 -41.19 15.84
N SER A 463 -0.15 -40.63 14.71
CA SER A 463 -0.99 -39.90 13.75
C SER A 463 -1.00 -40.57 12.38
N THR A 464 -0.43 -41.77 12.27
CA THR A 464 -0.42 -42.61 11.07
C THR A 464 -1.20 -43.89 11.33
N THR A 465 -1.79 -44.48 10.29
CA THR A 465 -2.37 -45.83 10.41
C THR A 465 -1.32 -46.82 10.95
N GLN A 466 -1.69 -47.57 11.99
CA GLN A 466 -0.85 -48.61 12.59
C GLN A 466 -1.43 -49.99 12.33
N GLY A 467 -0.59 -50.92 11.90
CA GLY A 467 -0.94 -52.32 11.60
C GLY A 467 0.22 -53.02 10.89
N GLU A 468 0.20 -54.35 10.81
CA GLU A 468 1.10 -55.04 9.88
C GLU A 468 0.75 -54.61 8.46
N THR A 469 1.77 -54.27 7.66
CA THR A 469 1.63 -54.07 6.21
C THR A 469 0.81 -55.22 5.65
N THR A 470 -0.33 -54.92 5.05
CA THR A 470 -1.18 -55.88 4.34
C THR A 470 -0.28 -56.64 3.37
N ASN A 471 0.05 -57.89 3.69
CA ASN A 471 0.68 -58.79 2.75
C ASN A 471 -0.45 -59.36 1.90
N PRO A 472 -0.69 -58.87 0.68
CA PRO A 472 -1.86 -59.23 -0.07
C PRO A 472 -1.69 -60.66 -0.55
N ILE A 473 -2.41 -61.59 0.09
CA ILE A 473 -2.42 -63.00 -0.29
C ILE A 473 -2.95 -63.09 -1.73
N GLY A 474 -2.07 -63.44 -2.68
CA GLY A 474 -2.41 -63.59 -4.10
C GLY A 474 -2.04 -62.41 -5.00
N GLN A 475 -1.39 -61.35 -4.50
CA GLN A 475 -0.80 -60.33 -5.37
C GLN A 475 0.61 -60.70 -5.80
N ILE A 476 0.89 -60.48 -7.08
CA ILE A 476 2.22 -60.64 -7.68
C ILE A 476 3.12 -59.55 -7.11
N TYR A 477 4.21 -59.92 -6.44
CA TYR A 477 5.21 -58.99 -5.92
C TYR A 477 6.53 -59.12 -6.69
N LEU A 478 7.30 -58.04 -6.73
CA LEU A 478 8.59 -58.01 -7.41
C LEU A 478 9.62 -58.89 -6.68
N CYS A 479 9.94 -60.05 -7.25
CA CYS A 479 10.98 -60.94 -6.73
C CYS A 479 12.41 -60.46 -7.06
N ARG A 480 12.55 -59.54 -8.02
CA ARG A 480 13.83 -59.04 -8.52
C ARG A 480 13.67 -57.65 -9.13
N ILE A 481 14.43 -56.68 -8.63
CA ILE A 481 14.52 -55.34 -9.22
C ILE A 481 15.78 -55.30 -10.09
N VAL A 482 15.62 -55.05 -11.39
CA VAL A 482 16.74 -54.86 -12.33
C VAL A 482 16.78 -53.40 -12.79
N PRO A 483 17.97 -52.77 -12.87
CA PRO A 483 18.07 -51.40 -13.38
C PRO A 483 17.67 -51.31 -14.85
N TRP A 484 16.68 -50.47 -15.16
CA TRP A 484 16.32 -50.15 -16.55
C TRP A 484 17.31 -49.12 -17.12
N ARG A 485 18.43 -49.63 -17.63
CA ARG A 485 19.56 -48.79 -18.07
C ARG A 485 19.23 -47.84 -19.24
N LEU A 486 18.21 -48.16 -20.04
CA LEU A 486 17.76 -47.35 -21.18
C LEU A 486 16.58 -46.42 -20.86
N PHE A 487 16.05 -46.42 -19.64
CA PHE A 487 14.86 -45.65 -19.28
C PHE A 487 15.01 -44.15 -19.57
N GLY A 488 16.12 -43.55 -19.14
CA GLY A 488 16.39 -42.13 -19.36
C GLY A 488 16.44 -41.76 -20.85
N PRO A 489 17.30 -42.42 -21.66
CA PRO A 489 17.34 -42.21 -23.11
C PRO A 489 15.99 -42.42 -23.82
N GLU A 490 15.24 -43.46 -23.45
CA GLU A 490 13.94 -43.77 -24.05
C GLU A 490 12.89 -42.71 -23.69
N GLN A 491 12.83 -42.29 -22.43
CA GLN A 491 11.97 -41.19 -21.97
C GLN A 491 12.30 -39.88 -22.71
N MET A 492 13.59 -39.54 -22.84
CA MET A 492 14.02 -38.35 -23.56
C MET A 492 13.56 -38.38 -25.03
N ALA A 493 13.71 -39.52 -25.72
CA ALA A 493 13.26 -39.65 -27.10
C ALA A 493 11.74 -39.45 -27.25
N THR A 494 10.94 -39.97 -26.30
CA THR A 494 9.48 -39.73 -26.28
C THR A 494 9.13 -38.26 -26.04
N TRP A 495 9.84 -37.59 -25.13
CA TRP A 495 9.63 -36.15 -24.88
C TRP A 495 10.05 -35.29 -26.06
N ASP A 496 11.16 -35.62 -26.72
CA ASP A 496 11.63 -34.95 -27.93
C ASP A 496 10.61 -35.08 -29.07
N GLU A 497 9.94 -36.23 -29.20
CA GLU A 497 8.87 -36.44 -30.17
C GLU A 497 7.60 -35.62 -29.84
N LEU A 498 7.15 -35.65 -28.58
CA LEU A 498 5.96 -34.91 -28.10
C LEU A 498 6.14 -33.38 -28.19
N LEU A 499 7.37 -32.90 -28.00
CA LEU A 499 7.73 -31.49 -28.07
C LEU A 499 8.27 -31.08 -29.45
N SER A 500 8.28 -32.00 -30.43
CA SER A 500 8.66 -31.66 -31.80
C SER A 500 7.56 -30.82 -32.48
N PRO A 501 7.90 -29.97 -33.47
CA PRO A 501 6.91 -29.23 -34.26
C PRO A 501 5.84 -30.14 -34.92
N SER A 502 6.21 -31.39 -35.20
CA SER A 502 5.36 -32.47 -35.72
C SER A 502 4.43 -33.11 -34.67
N GLY A 503 4.75 -33.03 -33.37
CA GLY A 503 3.96 -33.61 -32.28
C GLY A 503 2.72 -32.81 -31.86
N HIS A 504 2.54 -31.61 -32.42
CA HIS A 504 1.32 -30.78 -32.37
C HIS A 504 0.76 -30.39 -30.97
N LEU A 505 1.44 -30.70 -29.86
CA LEU A 505 0.97 -30.38 -28.49
C LEU A 505 1.68 -29.18 -27.85
N GLU A 506 2.89 -28.84 -28.30
CA GLU A 506 3.68 -27.73 -27.76
C GLU A 506 2.98 -26.37 -27.95
N SER A 507 2.27 -26.20 -29.08
CA SER A 507 1.62 -24.95 -29.49
C SER A 507 0.10 -24.91 -29.25
N LYS A 508 -0.50 -25.98 -28.71
CA LYS A 508 -1.95 -26.06 -28.47
C LYS A 508 -2.30 -25.64 -27.04
N HIS A 509 -3.19 -24.65 -26.92
CA HIS A 509 -3.83 -24.24 -25.68
C HIS A 509 -5.04 -25.14 -25.40
N VAL A 510 -4.84 -26.31 -24.81
CA VAL A 510 -5.89 -27.34 -24.66
C VAL A 510 -5.95 -27.98 -23.27
N PHE A 511 -5.04 -27.62 -22.36
CA PHE A 511 -4.95 -28.18 -21.01
C PHE A 511 -5.66 -27.30 -19.96
N ALA A 512 -6.12 -27.90 -18.87
CA ALA A 512 -6.94 -27.29 -17.84
C ALA A 512 -6.37 -25.96 -17.29
N LEU A 513 -7.30 -25.09 -16.89
CA LEU A 513 -7.04 -23.76 -16.34
C LEU A 513 -6.16 -23.83 -15.08
N SER A 514 -5.35 -22.78 -14.84
CA SER A 514 -4.54 -22.66 -13.61
C SER A 514 -5.39 -22.81 -12.34
N ASN A 515 -6.63 -22.32 -12.39
CA ASN A 515 -7.54 -22.32 -11.26
C ASN A 515 -7.97 -23.74 -10.84
N ASN A 516 -7.96 -24.72 -11.74
CA ASN A 516 -8.23 -26.12 -11.39
C ASN A 516 -7.07 -26.72 -10.60
N LEU A 517 -5.83 -26.39 -10.97
CA LEU A 517 -4.65 -26.83 -10.23
C LEU A 517 -4.57 -26.14 -8.86
N ASP A 518 -4.95 -24.87 -8.74
CA ASP A 518 -5.03 -24.19 -7.45
C ASP A 518 -6.16 -24.73 -6.56
N PHE A 519 -7.28 -25.16 -7.15
CA PHE A 519 -8.30 -25.92 -6.44
C PHE A 519 -7.75 -27.25 -5.90
N ILE A 520 -6.99 -28.02 -6.69
CA ILE A 520 -6.34 -29.25 -6.24
C ILE A 520 -5.35 -28.94 -5.10
N LYS A 521 -4.52 -27.89 -5.22
CA LYS A 521 -3.61 -27.45 -4.15
C LYS A 521 -4.34 -27.13 -2.84
N SER A 522 -5.45 -26.40 -2.90
CA SER A 522 -6.24 -26.06 -1.70
C SER A 522 -6.93 -27.25 -1.03
N ARG A 523 -7.08 -28.38 -1.75
CA ARG A 523 -7.67 -29.62 -1.24
C ARG A 523 -6.65 -30.72 -0.96
N THR A 524 -5.36 -30.47 -1.17
CA THR A 524 -4.30 -31.45 -0.92
C THR A 524 -4.12 -31.64 0.59
N CYS A 525 -4.40 -32.84 1.10
CA CYS A 525 -4.31 -33.19 2.53
C CYS A 525 -2.93 -33.76 2.91
N LEU A 526 -2.63 -33.78 4.22
CA LEU A 526 -1.44 -34.43 4.78
C LEU A 526 -1.56 -35.96 4.63
N ILE A 527 -0.48 -36.63 4.23
CA ILE A 527 -0.49 -38.08 4.03
C ILE A 527 -0.24 -38.79 5.37
N SER A 528 -1.25 -39.49 5.86
CA SER A 528 -1.21 -40.25 7.13
C SER A 528 -1.45 -41.75 6.98
N SER A 529 -1.91 -42.18 5.79
CA SER A 529 -2.26 -43.55 5.47
C SER A 529 -1.97 -43.89 3.99
N GLU A 530 -2.03 -45.18 3.64
CA GLU A 530 -1.91 -45.65 2.25
C GLU A 530 -3.06 -45.12 1.37
N GLU A 531 -4.26 -44.97 1.94
CA GLU A 531 -5.41 -44.39 1.27
C GLU A 531 -5.17 -42.90 0.91
N ASP A 532 -4.59 -42.12 1.83
CA ASP A 532 -4.25 -40.71 1.57
C ASP A 532 -3.19 -40.58 0.45
N LEU A 533 -2.22 -41.50 0.43
CA LEU A 533 -1.19 -41.55 -0.61
C LEU A 533 -1.79 -41.93 -1.97
N CYS A 534 -2.68 -42.93 -2.01
CA CYS A 534 -3.40 -43.33 -3.21
C CYS A 534 -4.22 -42.17 -3.78
N GLN A 535 -4.99 -41.50 -2.92
CA GLN A 535 -5.81 -40.36 -3.32
C GLN A 535 -4.97 -39.18 -3.81
N PHE A 536 -3.80 -38.94 -3.19
CA PHE A 536 -2.84 -37.94 -3.64
C PHE A 536 -2.28 -38.26 -5.02
N ILE A 537 -1.84 -39.51 -5.27
CA ILE A 537 -1.31 -39.95 -6.57
C ILE A 537 -2.39 -39.85 -7.65
N TYR A 538 -3.61 -40.30 -7.37
CA TYR A 538 -4.75 -40.20 -8.30
C TYR A 538 -4.99 -38.75 -8.75
N ASN A 539 -5.08 -37.82 -7.78
CA ASN A 539 -5.40 -36.42 -8.05
C ASN A 539 -4.25 -35.61 -8.69
N THR A 540 -2.99 -35.98 -8.42
CA THR A 540 -1.82 -35.17 -8.84
C THR A 540 -1.09 -35.74 -10.05
N ILE A 541 -1.18 -37.05 -10.29
CA ILE A 541 -0.48 -37.75 -11.35
C ILE A 541 -1.47 -38.35 -12.34
N GLU A 542 -2.37 -39.24 -11.89
CA GLU A 542 -3.21 -40.01 -12.82
C GLU A 542 -4.18 -39.10 -13.59
N THR A 543 -4.87 -38.18 -12.91
CA THR A 543 -5.77 -37.21 -13.58
C THR A 543 -5.03 -36.34 -14.60
N ALA A 544 -3.80 -35.91 -14.30
CA ALA A 544 -3.00 -35.08 -15.21
C ALA A 544 -2.51 -35.88 -16.43
N VAL A 545 -2.13 -37.15 -16.22
CA VAL A 545 -1.73 -38.08 -17.27
C VAL A 545 -2.91 -38.41 -18.18
N GLU A 546 -4.09 -38.70 -17.60
CA GLU A 546 -5.33 -38.90 -18.35
C GLU A 546 -5.66 -37.69 -19.23
N GLU A 547 -5.47 -36.47 -18.74
CA GLU A 547 -5.72 -35.25 -19.51
C GLU A 547 -4.73 -35.10 -20.67
N ILE A 548 -3.45 -35.42 -20.47
CA ILE A 548 -2.44 -35.44 -21.54
C ILE A 548 -2.80 -36.48 -22.60
N PHE A 549 -3.12 -37.70 -22.18
CA PHE A 549 -3.52 -38.75 -23.11
C PHE A 549 -4.82 -38.43 -23.84
N ALA A 550 -5.81 -37.82 -23.20
CA ALA A 550 -7.03 -37.40 -23.85
C ALA A 550 -6.78 -36.38 -24.98
N GLN A 551 -5.75 -35.53 -24.86
CA GLN A 551 -5.35 -34.60 -25.92
C GLN A 551 -4.50 -35.28 -26.99
N VAL A 552 -3.63 -36.22 -26.63
CA VAL A 552 -2.81 -37.03 -27.56
C VAL A 552 -3.70 -37.96 -28.41
N ASN A 553 -4.74 -38.55 -27.81
CA ASN A 553 -5.60 -39.57 -28.42
C ASN A 553 -6.85 -39.02 -29.16
N LYS A 554 -7.02 -37.70 -29.25
CA LYS A 554 -8.06 -37.10 -30.11
C LYS A 554 -7.93 -37.51 -31.59
N ASP A 555 -6.75 -37.98 -32.00
CA ASP A 555 -6.47 -38.54 -33.33
C ASP A 555 -6.60 -40.08 -33.43
N GLY A 556 -7.20 -40.75 -32.42
CA GLY A 556 -7.83 -42.07 -32.60
C GLY A 556 -7.14 -43.30 -31.99
N ALA A 557 -7.01 -43.36 -30.65
CA ALA A 557 -6.93 -44.64 -29.93
C ALA A 557 -7.36 -44.48 -28.46
N CYS A 558 -8.17 -45.41 -27.93
CA CYS A 558 -8.42 -45.50 -26.49
C CYS A 558 -7.38 -46.44 -25.87
N VAL A 559 -6.76 -46.06 -24.76
CA VAL A 559 -5.87 -46.93 -23.98
C VAL A 559 -6.38 -46.93 -22.54
N ILE A 560 -6.69 -48.12 -22.04
CA ILE A 560 -7.03 -48.36 -20.63
C ILE A 560 -5.73 -48.64 -19.91
N PHE A 561 -5.42 -47.87 -18.87
CA PHE A 561 -4.27 -48.14 -18.02
C PHE A 561 -4.67 -49.20 -16.99
N GLU A 562 -4.14 -50.41 -17.13
CA GLU A 562 -4.01 -51.31 -16.01
C GLU A 562 -2.56 -51.22 -15.53
N SER A 563 -2.36 -50.73 -14.31
CA SER A 563 -1.05 -50.72 -13.65
C SER A 563 -0.60 -52.16 -13.41
N HIS A 564 0.03 -52.77 -14.40
CA HIS A 564 0.69 -54.06 -14.24
C HIS A 564 2.18 -53.86 -13.95
N ALA A 565 2.64 -54.51 -12.88
CA ALA A 565 4.06 -54.75 -12.69
C ALA A 565 4.58 -55.50 -13.93
N ASN A 566 5.55 -54.92 -14.62
CA ASN A 566 6.08 -55.43 -15.87
C ASN A 566 6.85 -56.74 -15.60
N THR A 567 6.15 -57.89 -15.60
CA THR A 567 6.78 -59.20 -15.42
C THR A 567 7.24 -59.73 -16.77
N GLY A 568 8.51 -59.53 -17.10
CA GLY A 568 9.16 -60.21 -18.22
C GLY A 568 9.30 -61.71 -17.96
N PRO A 569 9.23 -62.58 -18.98
CA PRO A 569 9.44 -64.02 -18.80
C PRO A 569 10.90 -64.33 -18.46
N GLN A 570 11.12 -65.37 -17.65
CA GLN A 570 12.44 -65.94 -17.42
C GLN A 570 13.01 -66.48 -18.74
N GLN A 571 14.14 -65.95 -19.20
CA GLN A 571 15.00 -66.63 -20.15
C GLN A 571 16.31 -67.01 -19.44
N ASP A 572 16.55 -68.32 -19.40
CA ASP A 572 17.84 -68.94 -19.14
C ASP A 572 18.81 -68.63 -20.28
N ASP A 573 20.10 -68.60 -19.95
CA ASP A 573 21.24 -68.33 -20.83
C ASP A 573 21.26 -69.24 -22.08
N ASP A 574 21.25 -68.66 -23.29
CA ASP A 574 22.18 -68.95 -24.41
C ASP A 574 21.79 -68.27 -25.75
N GLU A 575 22.82 -67.71 -26.41
CA GLU A 575 23.03 -67.21 -27.80
C GLU A 575 21.90 -66.68 -28.77
N GLN A 576 22.22 -65.48 -29.30
CA GLN A 576 21.99 -64.92 -30.67
C GLN A 576 20.59 -64.54 -31.23
N SER A 577 20.39 -63.21 -31.33
CA SER A 577 19.71 -62.43 -32.39
C SER A 577 18.15 -62.35 -32.44
N PRO A 578 17.58 -61.32 -33.12
CA PRO A 578 16.56 -60.43 -32.58
C PRO A 578 15.12 -60.81 -32.95
N ALA A 579 14.16 -60.60 -32.03
CA ALA A 579 12.73 -60.71 -32.35
C ALA A 579 11.86 -59.70 -31.57
N THR A 580 11.31 -58.77 -32.36
CA THR A 580 9.95 -58.21 -32.36
C THR A 580 9.03 -58.47 -31.15
N PRO A 581 8.34 -57.44 -30.60
CA PRO A 581 7.30 -57.64 -29.60
C PRO A 581 6.01 -58.20 -30.24
N PRO A 582 5.35 -59.20 -29.61
CA PRO A 582 4.09 -59.74 -30.10
C PRO A 582 2.88 -58.91 -29.62
N TYR A 583 2.09 -58.50 -30.62
CA TYR A 583 0.63 -58.35 -30.65
C TYR A 583 -0.17 -57.72 -29.49
N LYS A 584 -0.79 -56.59 -29.87
CA LYS A 584 -2.11 -56.11 -29.46
C LYS A 584 -3.12 -57.24 -29.22
N LYS A 585 -3.88 -57.14 -28.12
CA LYS A 585 -5.27 -57.59 -28.05
C LYS A 585 -6.13 -56.48 -27.42
N HIS A 586 -7.05 -55.99 -28.27
CA HIS A 586 -8.24 -55.15 -28.12
C HIS A 586 -8.37 -54.16 -26.96
#